data_AF-A0A2H1EAU5-F1
#
_entry.id   AF-A0A2H1EAU5-F1
#
_cell.length_a   1.000
_cell.length_b   1.000
_cell.length_c   1.000
_cell.angle_alpha   90.00
_cell.angle_beta   90.00
_cell.angle_gamma   90.00
#
_symmetry.space_group_name_H-M   'P 1'
#
loop_
_entity.id
_entity.type
_entity.pdbx_description
1 polymer ?
#
loop_
_entity_poly.entity_id
_entity_poly.type
_entity_poly.pdbx_seq_one_letter_code
_entity_poly.pdbx_strand_id
1 'polypeptide(L)'
;MPDREITLNLKQGGDTDALTTTKEPIYVTQNNKKVFAFKAVVGEFSQKSNALNAADFKDHAIAKITLQSTDQQENKQYKDALNKAEGKTSPFYIAMDAEPANQNWFEVKYEEVFDNRPNLWYYGEGNWFELRESDKINEYHIYQDGKIEKFIYGENNSQNKYKYIYHDSSGKEHEICTVKSNVTKEKKNGVTHKTKPTHSKIESDKTVSEGSTERRVKYINGDIAEYGKHPTKGKIWRLYKAKKNDVELVKMPDSLSYKKDGLSIEYKFSSTKRRYTGPECLAGFIGALADLKTQITTTGSCFSEGSCFPSSEHVNGKSVDTIYKWVKKTDQKIINAMDKFHFAKILVGNKKYFSDFDNCEDGGSLHNSHLHSGDFDKNNVKVIKK
;
A
#
# COMPACT_ATOMS: atom_id res chain seq x y z
N MET A 1 24.81 -15.61 -40.62
CA MET A 1 24.18 -15.16 -41.89
C MET A 1 24.11 -13.63 -41.86
N PRO A 2 25.26 -12.94 -41.85
CA PRO A 2 25.24 -11.48 -41.87
C PRO A 2 24.52 -10.99 -43.12
N ASP A 3 23.81 -9.87 -43.00
CA ASP A 3 23.15 -9.16 -44.10
C ASP A 3 21.90 -9.83 -44.70
N ARG A 4 21.37 -10.88 -44.06
CA ARG A 4 20.05 -11.42 -44.43
C ARG A 4 18.95 -10.42 -44.07
N GLU A 5 18.13 -10.05 -45.04
CA GLU A 5 16.91 -9.26 -44.81
C GLU A 5 15.78 -10.16 -44.30
N ILE A 6 15.12 -9.72 -43.23
CA ILE A 6 13.90 -10.30 -42.69
C ILE A 6 12.78 -9.29 -42.89
N THR A 7 11.71 -9.72 -43.56
CA THR A 7 10.51 -8.89 -43.73
C THR A 7 9.50 -9.22 -42.64
N LEU A 8 8.94 -8.17 -42.04
CA LEU A 8 8.03 -8.23 -40.90
C LEU A 8 6.81 -7.34 -41.17
N ASN A 9 5.66 -7.67 -40.60
CA ASN A 9 4.55 -6.72 -40.46
C ASN A 9 3.88 -6.83 -39.09
N LEU A 10 3.09 -5.82 -38.77
CA LEU A 10 2.17 -5.84 -37.64
C LEU A 10 0.76 -6.07 -38.16
N LYS A 11 -0.01 -6.90 -37.49
CA LYS A 11 -1.43 -7.13 -37.75
C LYS A 11 -2.23 -6.91 -36.49
N GLN A 12 -3.46 -6.43 -36.62
CA GLN A 12 -4.37 -6.37 -35.48
C GLN A 12 -4.88 -7.77 -35.14
N GLY A 13 -4.82 -8.09 -33.85
CA GLY A 13 -5.34 -9.31 -33.27
C GLY A 13 -6.70 -9.17 -32.61
N GLY A 14 -7.17 -10.26 -32.00
CA GLY A 14 -8.47 -10.34 -31.33
C GLY A 14 -9.64 -10.57 -32.30
N ASP A 15 -10.86 -10.48 -31.77
CA ASP A 15 -12.10 -10.76 -32.51
C ASP A 15 -12.88 -9.49 -32.92
N THR A 16 -12.32 -8.31 -32.64
CA THR A 16 -13.00 -7.02 -32.88
C THR A 16 -12.09 -6.02 -33.56
N ASP A 17 -12.70 -5.25 -34.47
CA ASP A 17 -12.01 -4.19 -35.21
C ASP A 17 -11.78 -2.97 -34.32
N ALA A 18 -10.52 -2.63 -34.09
CA ALA A 18 -10.10 -1.45 -33.34
C ALA A 18 -9.39 -0.44 -34.27
N LEU A 19 -8.10 -0.63 -34.50
CA LEU A 19 -7.25 0.24 -35.33
C LEU A 19 -7.40 0.00 -36.83
N THR A 20 -7.62 -1.24 -37.22
CA THR A 20 -7.85 -1.70 -38.60
C THR A 20 -8.78 -2.91 -38.56
N THR A 21 -9.18 -3.42 -39.72
CA THR A 21 -9.92 -4.68 -39.80
C THR A 21 -9.07 -5.80 -39.22
N THR A 22 -9.67 -6.66 -38.42
CA THR A 22 -9.00 -7.79 -37.75
C THR A 22 -8.26 -8.63 -38.79
N LYS A 23 -6.98 -8.95 -38.51
CA LYS A 23 -6.02 -9.64 -39.41
C LYS A 23 -5.46 -8.82 -40.59
N GLU A 24 -5.90 -7.58 -40.78
CA GLU A 24 -5.26 -6.66 -41.73
C GLU A 24 -3.97 -6.05 -41.15
N PRO A 25 -3.01 -5.65 -42.03
CA PRO A 25 -1.77 -5.05 -41.59
C PRO A 25 -1.99 -3.64 -41.01
N ILE A 26 -1.20 -3.34 -39.98
CA ILE A 26 -1.07 -2.02 -39.37
C ILE A 26 0.11 -1.33 -40.05
N TYR A 27 -0.11 -0.12 -40.52
CA TYR A 27 0.95 0.70 -41.10
C TYR A 27 1.84 1.26 -40.00
N VAL A 28 3.15 1.20 -40.24
CA VAL A 28 4.17 1.75 -39.36
C VAL A 28 5.06 2.70 -40.13
N THR A 29 5.85 3.50 -39.42
CA THR A 29 6.88 4.32 -40.02
C THR A 29 8.25 3.68 -39.81
N GLN A 30 8.95 3.39 -40.90
CA GLN A 30 10.36 2.98 -40.89
C GLN A 30 11.16 3.93 -41.79
N ASN A 31 12.29 4.43 -41.30
CA ASN A 31 13.13 5.40 -42.03
C ASN A 31 12.34 6.59 -42.59
N ASN A 32 11.42 7.13 -41.76
CA ASN A 32 10.51 8.24 -42.10
C ASN A 32 9.57 7.97 -43.29
N LYS A 33 9.38 6.71 -43.67
CA LYS A 33 8.41 6.29 -44.69
C LYS A 33 7.33 5.43 -44.08
N LYS A 34 6.08 5.67 -44.49
CA LYS A 34 4.95 4.81 -44.17
C LYS A 34 5.10 3.49 -44.92
N VAL A 35 5.11 2.39 -44.18
CA VAL A 35 5.24 1.03 -44.69
C VAL A 35 4.26 0.11 -43.97
N PHE A 36 3.68 -0.85 -44.67
CA PHE A 36 2.90 -1.92 -44.03
C PHE A 36 3.76 -3.14 -43.73
N ALA A 37 4.87 -3.31 -44.46
CA ALA A 37 5.90 -4.30 -44.21
C ALA A 37 7.24 -3.58 -44.01
N PHE A 38 7.93 -3.91 -42.92
CA PHE A 38 9.20 -3.31 -42.54
C PHE A 38 10.30 -4.37 -42.53
N LYS A 39 11.54 -3.93 -42.73
CA LYS A 39 12.67 -4.83 -42.88
C LYS A 39 13.62 -4.73 -41.70
N ALA A 40 14.17 -5.86 -41.29
CA ALA A 40 15.26 -5.94 -40.33
C ALA A 40 16.42 -6.69 -40.99
N VAL A 41 17.65 -6.18 -40.87
CA VAL A 41 18.84 -6.83 -41.43
C VAL A 41 19.62 -7.51 -40.31
N VAL A 42 19.94 -8.80 -40.48
CA VAL A 42 20.71 -9.58 -39.50
C VAL A 42 22.11 -8.99 -39.34
N GLY A 43 22.45 -8.61 -38.11
CA GLY A 43 23.76 -8.08 -37.75
C GLY A 43 23.94 -6.57 -37.97
N GLU A 44 22.96 -5.88 -38.57
CA GLU A 44 23.05 -4.43 -38.82
C GLU A 44 23.24 -3.63 -37.52
N PHE A 45 22.56 -4.03 -36.44
CA PHE A 45 22.72 -3.37 -35.14
C PHE A 45 24.13 -3.52 -34.57
N SER A 46 24.81 -4.64 -34.85
CA SER A 46 26.17 -4.90 -34.34
C SER A 46 27.23 -3.96 -34.92
N GLN A 47 26.91 -3.27 -36.01
CA GLN A 47 27.77 -2.27 -36.64
C GLN A 47 27.68 -0.88 -35.97
N LYS A 48 26.81 -0.71 -34.97
CA LYS A 48 26.65 0.57 -34.27
C LYS A 48 27.74 0.77 -33.22
N SER A 49 28.60 1.77 -33.42
CA SER A 49 29.72 2.08 -32.55
C SER A 49 29.35 2.73 -31.20
N ASN A 50 28.08 3.11 -31.01
CA ASN A 50 27.60 3.82 -29.83
C ASN A 50 26.95 2.92 -28.76
N ALA A 51 26.91 1.60 -28.97
CA ALA A 51 26.40 0.64 -28.00
C ALA A 51 27.51 -0.33 -27.55
N LEU A 52 27.79 -0.36 -26.25
CA LEU A 52 28.88 -1.16 -25.66
C LEU A 52 28.72 -2.68 -25.89
N ASN A 53 27.48 -3.14 -26.10
CA ASN A 53 27.12 -4.53 -26.34
C ASN A 53 26.65 -4.80 -27.77
N ALA A 54 26.94 -3.91 -28.73
CA ALA A 54 26.48 -4.07 -30.12
C ALA A 54 26.90 -5.43 -30.73
N ALA A 55 28.12 -5.87 -30.43
CA ALA A 55 28.69 -7.13 -30.94
C ALA A 55 27.87 -8.38 -30.56
N ASP A 56 27.16 -8.35 -29.43
CA ASP A 56 26.33 -9.47 -28.97
C ASP A 56 25.14 -9.73 -29.91
N PHE A 57 24.77 -8.73 -30.71
CA PHE A 57 23.63 -8.78 -31.63
C PHE A 57 24.01 -9.08 -33.08
N LYS A 58 25.23 -9.57 -33.34
CA LYS A 58 25.72 -9.87 -34.70
C LYS A 58 24.85 -10.85 -35.49
N ASP A 59 24.13 -11.73 -34.79
CA ASP A 59 23.23 -12.73 -35.39
C ASP A 59 21.74 -12.38 -35.23
N HIS A 60 21.42 -11.14 -34.83
CA HIS A 60 20.04 -10.69 -34.63
C HIS A 60 19.61 -9.73 -35.74
N ALA A 61 18.36 -9.86 -36.21
CA ALA A 61 17.72 -8.86 -37.06
C ALA A 61 16.93 -7.87 -36.18
N ILE A 62 17.38 -6.61 -36.14
CA ILE A 62 16.77 -5.58 -35.29
C ILE A 62 16.31 -4.42 -36.16
N ALA A 63 15.02 -4.09 -36.10
CA ALA A 63 14.44 -2.96 -36.81
C ALA A 63 13.90 -1.90 -35.84
N LYS A 64 14.18 -0.63 -36.13
CA LYS A 64 13.48 0.49 -35.51
C LYS A 64 12.26 0.87 -36.34
N ILE A 65 11.10 0.83 -35.71
CA ILE A 65 9.83 1.30 -36.28
C ILE A 65 9.20 2.34 -35.35
N THR A 66 8.26 3.11 -35.88
CA THR A 66 7.40 3.98 -35.08
C THR A 66 5.94 3.62 -35.35
N LEU A 67 5.19 3.36 -34.28
CA LEU A 67 3.73 3.13 -34.29
C LEU A 67 2.97 4.45 -34.38
N GLN A 68 3.40 5.29 -35.31
CA GLN A 68 2.84 6.59 -35.59
C GLN A 68 3.00 6.83 -37.09
N SER A 69 1.91 7.19 -37.75
CA SER A 69 1.94 7.61 -39.15
C SER A 69 2.57 9.00 -39.26
N THR A 70 3.23 9.29 -40.37
CA THR A 70 3.59 10.67 -40.72
C THR A 70 2.35 11.53 -41.01
N ASP A 71 1.18 10.90 -41.22
CA ASP A 71 -0.12 11.56 -41.36
C ASP A 71 -0.79 11.78 -39.98
N GLN A 72 -1.03 13.05 -39.65
CA GLN A 72 -1.67 13.44 -38.38
C GLN A 72 -3.14 12.99 -38.28
N GLN A 73 -3.86 12.90 -39.40
CA GLN A 73 -5.27 12.49 -39.40
C GLN A 73 -5.41 11.00 -39.09
N GLU A 74 -4.50 10.18 -39.62
CA GLU A 74 -4.44 8.74 -39.33
C GLU A 74 -4.08 8.47 -37.86
N ASN A 75 -3.13 9.22 -37.31
CA ASN A 75 -2.81 9.13 -35.87
C ASN A 75 -4.02 9.47 -34.98
N LYS A 76 -4.82 10.46 -35.40
CA LYS A 76 -6.06 10.81 -34.72
C LYS A 76 -7.07 9.67 -34.80
N GLN A 77 -7.24 9.04 -35.97
CA GLN A 77 -8.12 7.89 -36.14
C GLN A 77 -7.72 6.72 -35.24
N TYR A 78 -6.43 6.38 -35.15
CA TYR A 78 -5.94 5.34 -34.26
C TYR A 78 -6.23 5.66 -32.79
N LYS A 79 -6.01 6.90 -32.37
CA LYS A 79 -6.30 7.35 -31.00
C LYS A 79 -7.79 7.29 -30.68
N ASP A 80 -8.64 7.74 -31.62
CA ASP A 80 -10.10 7.72 -31.46
C ASP A 80 -10.64 6.29 -31.42
N ALA A 81 -10.08 5.39 -32.22
CA ALA A 81 -10.38 3.96 -32.20
C ALA A 81 -10.03 3.31 -30.85
N LEU A 82 -8.81 3.52 -30.34
CA LEU A 82 -8.40 2.99 -29.04
C LEU A 82 -9.26 3.52 -27.88
N ASN A 83 -9.70 4.78 -27.96
CA ASN A 83 -10.59 5.35 -26.95
C ASN A 83 -11.98 4.70 -26.95
N LYS A 84 -12.41 4.11 -28.06
CA LYS A 84 -13.68 3.39 -28.21
C LYS A 84 -13.57 1.91 -27.86
N ALA A 85 -12.36 1.33 -27.95
CA ALA A 85 -12.13 -0.08 -27.61
C ALA A 85 -12.34 -0.34 -26.11
N GLU A 86 -12.97 -1.47 -25.78
CA GLU A 86 -13.14 -1.91 -24.40
C GLU A 86 -11.77 -2.14 -23.74
N GLY A 87 -11.60 -1.63 -22.51
CA GLY A 87 -10.30 -1.66 -21.83
C GLY A 87 -9.25 -0.69 -22.39
N LYS A 88 -9.54 0.02 -23.49
CA LYS A 88 -8.62 0.96 -24.18
C LYS A 88 -7.31 0.32 -24.65
N THR A 89 -7.36 -0.96 -24.98
CA THR A 89 -6.23 -1.77 -25.43
C THR A 89 -6.60 -2.54 -26.68
N SER A 90 -5.63 -2.84 -27.54
CA SER A 90 -5.82 -3.71 -28.70
C SER A 90 -4.60 -4.64 -28.84
N PRO A 91 -4.80 -5.96 -28.99
CA PRO A 91 -3.70 -6.91 -29.17
C PRO A 91 -3.15 -6.81 -30.59
N PHE A 92 -1.83 -6.96 -30.75
CA PHE A 92 -1.15 -7.02 -32.05
C PHE A 92 -0.37 -8.31 -32.19
N TYR A 93 -0.24 -8.77 -33.43
CA TYR A 93 0.64 -9.87 -33.81
C TYR A 93 1.71 -9.38 -34.77
N ILE A 94 2.91 -9.96 -34.68
CA ILE A 94 3.97 -9.76 -35.66
C ILE A 94 3.90 -10.96 -36.62
N ALA A 95 3.71 -10.71 -37.92
CA ALA A 95 4.00 -11.74 -38.91
C ALA A 95 5.44 -11.54 -39.41
N MET A 96 6.17 -12.65 -39.55
CA MET A 96 7.55 -12.67 -40.04
C MET A 96 7.65 -13.61 -41.23
N ASP A 97 8.46 -13.23 -42.21
CA ASP A 97 8.76 -14.07 -43.37
C ASP A 97 9.39 -15.40 -42.94
N ALA A 98 8.61 -16.48 -43.04
CA ALA A 98 8.97 -17.82 -42.56
C ALA A 98 9.02 -18.88 -43.67
N GLU A 99 8.82 -18.53 -44.96
CA GLU A 99 8.63 -19.51 -46.03
C GLU A 99 9.60 -19.38 -47.24
N PRO A 100 9.82 -20.47 -48.01
CA PRO A 100 10.62 -20.44 -49.23
C PRO A 100 9.99 -19.58 -50.32
N ALA A 101 10.82 -19.08 -51.25
CA ALA A 101 10.61 -17.97 -52.20
C ALA A 101 9.31 -17.89 -53.05
N ASN A 102 8.37 -18.84 -52.97
CA ASN A 102 7.27 -19.01 -53.94
C ASN A 102 5.84 -19.13 -53.32
N GLN A 103 5.59 -18.69 -52.09
CA GLN A 103 4.22 -18.61 -51.53
C GLN A 103 3.79 -17.19 -51.14
N ASN A 104 2.48 -16.95 -51.18
CA ASN A 104 1.88 -15.69 -50.75
C ASN A 104 1.75 -15.67 -49.22
N TRP A 105 2.69 -15.02 -48.55
CA TRP A 105 2.76 -14.90 -47.08
C TRP A 105 1.55 -14.21 -46.43
N PHE A 106 0.59 -13.66 -47.20
CA PHE A 106 -0.64 -13.06 -46.70
C PHE A 106 -1.69 -14.08 -46.19
N GLU A 107 -1.60 -15.37 -46.55
CA GLU A 107 -2.63 -16.39 -46.26
C GLU A 107 -2.36 -17.32 -45.07
N VAL A 108 -1.27 -17.10 -44.33
CA VAL A 108 -0.84 -18.01 -43.24
C VAL A 108 -1.82 -17.99 -42.06
N LYS A 109 -2.38 -19.16 -41.72
CA LYS A 109 -3.11 -19.41 -40.46
C LYS A 109 -2.11 -19.92 -39.42
N TYR A 110 -1.96 -19.19 -38.31
CA TYR A 110 -1.11 -19.61 -37.20
C TYR A 110 -1.87 -20.57 -36.28
N GLU A 111 -1.23 -21.65 -35.83
CA GLU A 111 -1.55 -22.23 -34.52
C GLU A 111 -1.06 -21.24 -33.47
N GLU A 112 -1.96 -20.74 -32.63
CA GLU A 112 -1.63 -19.75 -31.60
C GLU A 112 -0.65 -20.35 -30.58
N VAL A 113 0.63 -20.00 -30.67
CA VAL A 113 1.57 -20.17 -29.56
C VAL A 113 1.55 -18.90 -28.73
N PHE A 114 0.72 -18.88 -27.70
CA PHE A 114 0.74 -17.84 -26.67
C PHE A 114 1.99 -18.03 -25.79
N ASP A 115 3.05 -17.22 -26.00
CA ASP A 115 4.13 -17.11 -25.01
C ASP A 115 3.68 -16.17 -23.89
N ASN A 116 3.15 -16.77 -22.82
CA ASN A 116 2.60 -16.08 -21.65
C ASN A 116 3.66 -15.53 -20.68
N ARG A 117 4.87 -15.22 -21.13
CA ARG A 117 5.99 -14.78 -20.27
C ARG A 117 6.49 -13.37 -20.59
N PRO A 118 5.63 -12.33 -20.49
CA PRO A 118 5.99 -10.94 -20.86
C PRO A 118 7.08 -10.29 -19.99
N ASN A 119 7.59 -10.97 -18.96
CA ASN A 119 8.47 -10.39 -17.95
C ASN A 119 9.88 -10.99 -17.88
N LEU A 120 10.25 -11.95 -18.74
CA LEU A 120 11.61 -12.52 -18.77
C LEU A 120 12.53 -11.77 -19.76
N TRP A 121 13.72 -11.42 -19.29
CA TRP A 121 14.77 -10.71 -20.03
C TRP A 121 16.04 -11.55 -20.08
N TYR A 122 16.51 -11.84 -21.28
CA TYR A 122 17.78 -12.54 -21.51
C TYR A 122 18.96 -11.57 -21.37
N TYR A 123 20.04 -12.00 -20.72
CA TYR A 123 21.26 -11.17 -20.59
C TYR A 123 22.57 -11.93 -20.84
N GLY A 124 22.51 -13.08 -21.53
CA GLY A 124 23.70 -13.83 -21.96
C GLY A 124 23.89 -15.18 -21.28
N GLU A 125 24.64 -16.08 -21.92
CA GLU A 125 25.07 -17.39 -21.37
C GLU A 125 23.94 -18.29 -20.84
N GLY A 126 22.75 -18.25 -21.47
CA GLY A 126 21.59 -19.01 -20.99
C GLY A 126 20.93 -18.42 -19.74
N ASN A 127 21.35 -17.24 -19.29
CA ASN A 127 20.80 -16.57 -18.13
C ASN A 127 19.64 -15.63 -18.49
N TRP A 128 18.60 -15.70 -17.66
CA TRP A 128 17.40 -14.89 -17.77
C TRP A 128 17.13 -14.25 -16.41
N PHE A 129 16.64 -13.01 -16.39
CA PHE A 129 16.03 -12.44 -15.19
C PHE A 129 14.58 -12.09 -15.47
N GLU A 130 13.75 -12.17 -14.45
CA GLU A 130 12.33 -11.85 -14.55
C GLU A 130 12.03 -10.60 -13.74
N LEU A 131 11.35 -9.62 -14.35
CA LEU A 131 10.78 -8.50 -13.61
C LEU A 131 9.46 -8.95 -12.97
N ARG A 132 9.49 -9.26 -11.68
CA ARG A 132 8.30 -9.60 -10.90
C ARG A 132 7.87 -8.41 -10.04
N GLU A 133 6.57 -8.27 -9.82
CA GLU A 133 6.12 -7.53 -8.63
C GLU A 133 6.75 -8.19 -7.40
N SER A 134 7.30 -7.38 -6.51
CA SER A 134 7.88 -7.89 -5.27
C SER A 134 6.77 -8.49 -4.41
N ASP A 135 6.80 -9.80 -4.21
CA ASP A 135 5.97 -10.48 -3.21
C ASP A 135 6.35 -10.10 -1.77
N LYS A 136 7.43 -9.31 -1.60
CA LYS A 136 7.90 -8.90 -0.29
C LYS A 136 6.98 -7.86 0.32
N ILE A 137 6.53 -8.17 1.53
CA ILE A 137 5.70 -7.30 2.35
C ILE A 137 6.62 -6.33 3.08
N ASN A 138 6.25 -5.05 3.16
CA ASN A 138 6.99 -4.09 3.97
C ASN A 138 6.98 -4.52 5.45
N GLU A 139 8.10 -4.32 6.13
CA GLU A 139 8.35 -4.90 7.45
C GLU A 139 8.64 -3.82 8.50
N TYR A 140 8.13 -4.02 9.71
CA TYR A 140 8.55 -3.30 10.91
C TYR A 140 9.41 -4.22 11.77
N HIS A 141 10.65 -3.81 12.00
CA HIS A 141 11.59 -4.47 12.90
C HIS A 141 11.61 -3.69 14.21
N ILE A 142 11.26 -4.37 15.31
CA ILE A 142 11.13 -3.80 16.65
C ILE A 142 12.18 -4.44 17.53
N TYR A 143 13.07 -3.64 18.11
CA TYR A 143 14.19 -4.14 18.89
C TYR A 143 13.91 -4.01 20.39
N GLN A 144 14.45 -4.95 21.18
CA GLN A 144 14.27 -4.97 22.62
C GLN A 144 14.71 -3.68 23.31
N ASP A 145 15.66 -2.95 22.76
CA ASP A 145 16.19 -1.69 23.30
C ASP A 145 15.26 -0.47 23.08
N GLY A 146 14.18 -0.63 22.32
CA GLY A 146 13.25 0.44 21.99
C GLY A 146 13.30 0.87 20.52
N LYS A 147 14.37 0.54 19.78
CA LYS A 147 14.54 0.97 18.39
C LYS A 147 13.48 0.34 17.48
N ILE A 148 13.03 1.11 16.48
CA ILE A 148 12.10 0.64 15.45
C ILE A 148 12.63 1.01 14.05
N GLU A 149 12.67 0.04 13.14
CA GLU A 149 13.02 0.23 11.75
C GLU A 149 11.88 -0.21 10.82
N LYS A 150 11.65 0.54 9.74
CA LYS A 150 10.67 0.24 8.69
C LYS A 150 11.39 -0.09 7.40
N PHE A 151 11.28 -1.34 6.95
CA PHE A 151 11.87 -1.84 5.70
C PHE A 151 10.84 -1.76 4.57
N ILE A 152 11.24 -1.14 3.46
CA ILE A 152 10.40 -0.95 2.27
C ILE A 152 11.05 -1.67 1.09
N TYR A 153 10.38 -2.67 0.52
CA TYR A 153 10.91 -3.58 -0.52
C TYR A 153 10.38 -3.31 -1.93
N GLY A 154 9.75 -2.15 -2.15
CA GLY A 154 9.19 -1.73 -3.43
C GLY A 154 8.65 -0.30 -3.37
N GLU A 155 8.11 0.19 -4.49
CA GLU A 155 7.39 1.46 -4.48
C GLU A 155 6.02 1.28 -3.82
N ASN A 156 5.80 2.02 -2.74
CA ASN A 156 4.59 1.99 -1.92
C ASN A 156 4.35 0.65 -1.19
N ASN A 157 3.35 0.62 -0.32
CA ASN A 157 2.85 -0.61 0.27
C ASN A 157 1.89 -1.31 -0.71
N SER A 158 2.41 -1.80 -1.84
CA SER A 158 1.62 -2.40 -2.93
C SER A 158 0.74 -3.57 -2.45
N GLN A 159 1.25 -4.34 -1.48
CA GLN A 159 0.54 -5.47 -0.88
C GLN A 159 -0.56 -5.05 0.12
N ASN A 160 -0.68 -3.75 0.45
CA ASN A 160 -1.57 -3.21 1.48
C ASN A 160 -1.47 -4.00 2.79
N LYS A 161 -0.25 -4.37 3.19
CA LYS A 161 0.03 -5.19 4.36
C LYS A 161 1.34 -4.78 5.02
N TYR A 162 1.47 -5.06 6.30
CA TYR A 162 2.75 -4.98 7.00
C TYR A 162 2.99 -6.24 7.80
N LYS A 163 4.24 -6.68 7.84
CA LYS A 163 4.71 -7.71 8.77
C LYS A 163 5.45 -7.03 9.92
N TYR A 164 5.26 -7.52 11.14
CA TYR A 164 5.91 -7.03 12.36
C TYR A 164 6.81 -8.12 12.93
N ILE A 165 8.09 -7.80 13.10
CA ILE A 165 9.14 -8.70 13.56
C ILE A 165 9.76 -8.09 14.81
N TYR A 166 9.81 -8.85 15.89
CA TYR A 166 10.48 -8.44 17.13
C TYR A 166 11.85 -9.11 17.25
N HIS A 167 12.86 -8.34 17.65
CA HIS A 167 14.24 -8.77 17.87
C HIS A 167 14.50 -8.79 19.38
N ASP A 168 14.75 -9.97 19.94
CA ASP A 168 15.03 -10.11 21.37
C ASP A 168 16.45 -9.65 21.75
N SER A 169 16.80 -9.74 23.04
CA SER A 169 18.11 -9.31 23.54
C SER A 169 19.29 -10.12 22.98
N SER A 170 19.05 -11.30 22.40
CA SER A 170 20.07 -12.12 21.72
C SER A 170 20.15 -11.82 20.22
N GLY A 171 19.29 -10.94 19.70
CA GLY A 171 19.15 -10.66 18.27
C GLY A 171 18.30 -11.70 17.54
N LYS A 172 17.59 -12.57 18.24
CA LYS A 172 16.70 -13.56 17.63
C LYS A 172 15.44 -12.89 17.12
N GLU A 173 15.03 -13.26 15.91
CA GLU A 173 13.83 -12.75 15.27
C GLU A 173 12.58 -13.55 15.65
N HIS A 174 11.50 -12.81 15.90
CA HIS A 174 10.17 -13.33 16.19
C HIS A 174 9.16 -12.67 15.26
N GLU A 175 8.66 -13.39 14.26
CA GLU A 175 7.54 -12.91 13.44
C GLU A 175 6.27 -12.88 14.28
N ILE A 176 5.77 -11.67 14.58
CA ILE A 176 4.67 -11.47 15.53
C ILE A 176 3.32 -11.54 14.83
N CYS A 177 3.16 -10.78 13.75
CA CYS A 177 1.93 -10.78 12.96
C CYS A 177 2.14 -10.17 11.57
N THR A 178 1.20 -10.45 10.68
CA THR A 178 1.01 -9.72 9.42
C THR A 178 -0.40 -9.16 9.39
N VAL A 179 -0.54 -7.86 9.08
CA VAL A 179 -1.81 -7.14 9.15
C VAL A 179 -2.10 -6.45 7.82
N LYS A 180 -3.38 -6.27 7.51
CA LYS A 180 -3.80 -5.46 6.37
C LYS A 180 -3.71 -3.97 6.73
N SER A 181 -3.27 -3.16 5.77
CA SER A 181 -3.35 -1.72 5.82
C SER A 181 -4.44 -1.19 4.88
N ASN A 182 -4.86 0.04 5.14
CA ASN A 182 -5.72 0.81 4.27
C ASN A 182 -5.32 2.29 4.35
N VAL A 183 -5.63 3.03 3.29
CA VAL A 183 -5.37 4.47 3.22
C VAL A 183 -6.70 5.21 3.37
N THR A 184 -6.68 6.32 4.13
CA THR A 184 -7.79 7.27 4.23
C THR A 184 -7.24 8.68 4.29
N LYS A 185 -8.07 9.70 4.06
CA LYS A 185 -7.66 11.09 4.24
C LYS A 185 -7.28 11.33 5.70
N GLU A 186 -6.14 11.96 5.92
CA GLU A 186 -5.72 12.40 7.26
C GLU A 186 -6.77 13.38 7.80
N LYS A 187 -7.09 13.28 9.10
CA LYS A 187 -8.12 14.09 9.75
C LYS A 187 -7.54 15.04 10.78
N LYS A 188 -8.16 16.21 10.94
CA LYS A 188 -7.95 17.08 12.09
C LYS A 188 -8.61 16.48 13.34
N ASN A 189 -8.16 16.90 14.51
CA ASN A 189 -8.82 16.56 15.78
C ASN A 189 -10.31 16.91 15.71
N GLY A 190 -11.16 16.00 16.21
CA GLY A 190 -12.60 16.12 16.08
C GLY A 190 -13.19 17.26 16.91
N VAL A 191 -14.01 18.12 16.30
CA VAL A 191 -14.70 19.24 16.96
C VAL A 191 -16.12 18.84 17.33
N THR A 192 -16.58 19.22 18.53
CA THR A 192 -17.94 18.90 19.01
C THR A 192 -18.98 19.84 18.40
N HIS A 193 -20.13 19.29 17.99
CA HIS A 193 -21.30 19.98 17.48
C HIS A 193 -22.58 19.49 18.18
N LYS A 194 -23.56 20.38 18.35
CA LYS A 194 -24.88 20.03 18.91
C LYS A 194 -25.79 19.36 17.88
N THR A 195 -25.69 19.79 16.62
CA THR A 195 -26.49 19.28 15.51
C THR A 195 -25.61 18.57 14.49
N LYS A 196 -26.24 17.75 13.63
CA LYS A 196 -25.55 17.06 12.54
C LYS A 196 -24.94 18.12 11.61
N PRO A 197 -23.62 18.06 11.32
CA PRO A 197 -22.99 18.99 10.37
C PRO A 197 -23.61 18.90 8.97
N THR A 198 -23.70 20.03 8.27
CA THR A 198 -24.31 20.14 6.92
C THR A 198 -23.40 20.86 5.90
N HIS A 199 -22.10 20.90 6.18
CA HIS A 199 -21.11 21.69 5.45
C HIS A 199 -20.62 21.07 4.13
N SER A 200 -21.05 19.85 3.81
CA SER A 200 -20.66 19.13 2.59
C SER A 200 -21.75 18.13 2.21
N LYS A 201 -21.75 17.69 0.94
CA LYS A 201 -22.63 16.61 0.47
C LYS A 201 -22.29 15.30 1.18
N ILE A 202 -23.32 14.57 1.57
CA ILE A 202 -23.18 13.28 2.24
C ILE A 202 -22.88 12.21 1.19
N GLU A 203 -21.81 11.44 1.43
CA GLU A 203 -21.47 10.23 0.68
C GLU A 203 -22.16 9.01 1.30
N SER A 204 -22.13 8.89 2.63
CA SER A 204 -22.89 7.87 3.34
C SER A 204 -23.31 8.33 4.74
N ASP A 205 -24.43 7.79 5.22
CA ASP A 205 -25.00 8.09 6.52
C ASP A 205 -25.56 6.79 7.10
N LYS A 206 -24.88 6.23 8.09
CA LYS A 206 -25.13 4.88 8.60
C LYS A 206 -25.38 4.90 10.10
N THR A 207 -26.43 4.22 10.53
CA THR A 207 -26.56 3.80 11.93
C THR A 207 -25.53 2.71 12.21
N VAL A 208 -24.80 2.84 13.31
CA VAL A 208 -23.75 1.89 13.72
C VAL A 208 -23.91 1.53 15.19
N SER A 209 -23.38 0.38 15.60
CA SER A 209 -23.34 -0.05 17.00
C SER A 209 -21.88 -0.34 17.38
N GLU A 210 -21.14 0.74 17.67
CA GLU A 210 -19.68 0.71 17.81
C GLU A 210 -19.24 1.37 19.13
N GLY A 211 -19.64 0.75 20.23
CA GLY A 211 -19.41 1.28 21.58
C GLY A 211 -20.30 2.48 21.84
N SER A 212 -19.72 3.65 22.08
CA SER A 212 -20.47 4.89 22.28
C SER A 212 -20.99 5.52 20.99
N THR A 213 -20.55 5.03 19.83
CA THR A 213 -20.92 5.57 18.50
C THR A 213 -22.20 4.90 18.01
N GLU A 214 -23.21 5.71 17.71
CA GLU A 214 -24.55 5.29 17.28
C GLU A 214 -24.79 5.57 15.78
N ARG A 215 -24.08 6.54 15.20
CA ARG A 215 -24.24 6.92 13.78
C ARG A 215 -22.97 7.54 13.23
N ARG A 216 -22.64 7.23 11.99
CA ARG A 216 -21.48 7.74 11.25
C ARG A 216 -21.94 8.34 9.93
N VAL A 217 -21.50 9.57 9.66
CA VAL A 217 -21.71 10.25 8.38
C VAL A 217 -20.36 10.47 7.73
N LYS A 218 -20.22 10.00 6.49
CA LYS A 218 -19.09 10.30 5.61
C LYS A 218 -19.53 11.31 4.57
N TYR A 219 -18.75 12.35 4.38
CA TYR A 219 -19.00 13.40 3.40
C TYR A 219 -18.07 13.23 2.19
N ILE A 220 -18.50 13.70 1.02
CA ILE A 220 -17.76 13.56 -0.23
C ILE A 220 -16.36 14.21 -0.20
N ASN A 221 -16.14 15.16 0.70
CA ASN A 221 -14.87 15.85 0.89
C ASN A 221 -13.92 15.07 1.84
N GLY A 222 -14.30 13.86 2.26
CA GLY A 222 -13.53 13.00 3.16
C GLY A 222 -13.76 13.25 4.65
N ASP A 223 -14.56 14.27 5.01
CA ASP A 223 -14.90 14.53 6.41
C ASP A 223 -15.70 13.36 7.00
N ILE A 224 -15.54 13.13 8.30
CA ILE A 224 -16.31 12.14 9.05
C ILE A 224 -16.99 12.83 10.23
N ALA A 225 -18.30 12.66 10.38
CA ALA A 225 -19.02 13.05 11.58
C ALA A 225 -19.52 11.81 12.31
N GLU A 226 -19.13 11.68 13.57
CA GLU A 226 -19.58 10.60 14.46
C GLU A 226 -20.61 11.15 15.45
N TYR A 227 -21.66 10.39 15.71
CA TYR A 227 -22.69 10.73 16.68
C TYR A 227 -22.84 9.64 17.71
N GLY A 228 -23.02 10.04 18.97
CA GLY A 228 -23.27 9.10 20.05
C GLY A 228 -23.10 9.72 21.42
N LYS A 229 -22.97 8.88 22.46
CA LYS A 229 -22.90 9.30 23.85
C LYS A 229 -21.46 9.64 24.27
N HIS A 230 -21.21 10.91 24.61
CA HIS A 230 -19.98 11.34 25.26
C HIS A 230 -20.10 11.20 26.79
N PRO A 231 -19.06 10.75 27.51
CA PRO A 231 -19.11 10.52 28.96
C PRO A 231 -19.59 11.73 29.78
N THR A 232 -19.16 12.93 29.41
CA THR A 232 -19.45 14.18 30.15
C THR A 232 -20.35 15.18 29.43
N LYS A 233 -20.65 14.97 28.14
CA LYS A 233 -21.35 15.96 27.29
C LYS A 233 -22.72 15.47 26.80
N GLY A 234 -23.16 14.28 27.22
CA GLY A 234 -24.38 13.66 26.69
C GLY A 234 -24.23 13.27 25.22
N LYS A 235 -25.32 13.29 24.45
CA LYS A 235 -25.26 12.98 23.02
C LYS A 235 -24.70 14.16 22.22
N ILE A 236 -23.66 13.89 21.43
CA ILE A 236 -22.99 14.92 20.62
C ILE A 236 -22.72 14.42 19.22
N TRP A 237 -22.58 15.37 18.29
CA TRP A 237 -21.86 15.14 17.04
C TRP A 237 -20.39 15.53 17.23
N ARG A 238 -19.48 14.77 16.63
CA ARG A 238 -18.05 15.12 16.55
C ARG A 238 -17.60 15.06 15.09
N LEU A 239 -17.18 16.20 14.55
CA LEU A 239 -16.75 16.36 13.17
C LEU A 239 -15.23 16.32 13.07
N TYR A 240 -14.72 15.39 12.26
CA TYR A 240 -13.33 15.26 11.88
C TYR A 240 -13.16 15.75 10.45
N LYS A 241 -12.50 16.91 10.29
CA LYS A 241 -12.26 17.49 8.97
C LYS A 241 -11.06 16.82 8.30
N ALA A 242 -11.23 16.36 7.07
CA ALA A 242 -10.16 15.85 6.24
C ALA A 242 -9.14 16.94 5.91
N LYS A 243 -7.89 16.52 5.81
CA LYS A 243 -6.76 17.29 5.29
C LYS A 243 -6.48 16.81 3.86
N LYS A 244 -5.51 17.46 3.20
CA LYS A 244 -5.08 17.11 1.84
C LYS A 244 -4.33 15.78 1.81
N ASN A 245 -3.50 15.55 2.82
CA ASN A 245 -2.66 14.37 2.95
C ASN A 245 -3.48 13.12 3.23
N ASP A 246 -2.92 11.99 2.84
CA ASP A 246 -3.41 10.68 3.21
C ASP A 246 -2.65 10.14 4.41
N VAL A 247 -3.31 9.27 5.16
CA VAL A 247 -2.72 8.51 6.25
C VAL A 247 -3.03 7.04 6.06
N GLU A 248 -2.02 6.21 6.34
CA GLU A 248 -2.19 4.78 6.36
C GLU A 248 -2.57 4.31 7.76
N LEU A 249 -3.48 3.35 7.82
CA LEU A 249 -3.93 2.68 9.03
C LEU A 249 -3.79 1.18 8.84
N VAL A 250 -3.56 0.46 9.93
CA VAL A 250 -3.58 -1.01 9.96
C VAL A 250 -4.69 -1.49 10.86
N LYS A 251 -5.35 -2.59 10.45
CA LYS A 251 -6.26 -3.30 11.35
C LYS A 251 -5.42 -4.10 12.35
N MET A 252 -5.50 -3.73 13.61
CA MET A 252 -4.91 -4.51 14.71
C MET A 252 -5.50 -5.93 14.71
N PRO A 253 -4.70 -6.99 14.97
CA PRO A 253 -5.21 -8.33 15.23
C PRO A 253 -6.36 -8.30 16.24
N ASP A 254 -7.44 -9.07 16.02
CA ASP A 254 -8.60 -9.05 16.92
C ASP A 254 -8.24 -9.54 18.35
N SER A 255 -7.15 -10.31 18.45
CA SER A 255 -6.32 -10.50 19.64
C SER A 255 -4.88 -10.81 19.18
N LEU A 256 -3.92 -10.69 20.09
CA LEU A 256 -2.55 -11.15 19.88
C LEU A 256 -2.16 -12.04 21.06
N SER A 257 -1.61 -13.22 20.79
CA SER A 257 -1.22 -14.19 21.81
C SER A 257 0.04 -14.95 21.40
N TYR A 258 1.15 -14.24 21.24
CA TYR A 258 2.43 -14.83 20.89
C TYR A 258 3.17 -15.29 22.16
N LYS A 259 3.54 -16.58 22.23
CA LYS A 259 4.36 -17.17 23.30
C LYS A 259 5.39 -18.12 22.71
N LYS A 260 6.67 -17.75 22.79
CA LYS A 260 7.77 -18.59 22.30
C LYS A 260 9.07 -18.17 23.00
N ASP A 261 9.94 -19.11 23.34
CA ASP A 261 11.28 -18.83 23.85
C ASP A 261 11.33 -17.87 25.06
N GLY A 262 10.34 -17.93 25.96
CA GLY A 262 10.26 -17.03 27.12
C GLY A 262 9.83 -15.59 26.81
N LEU A 263 9.50 -15.30 25.55
CA LEU A 263 8.82 -14.07 25.11
C LEU A 263 7.30 -14.28 25.17
N SER A 264 6.59 -13.29 25.71
CA SER A 264 5.13 -13.18 25.66
C SER A 264 4.75 -11.81 25.13
N ILE A 265 3.99 -11.77 24.04
CA ILE A 265 3.41 -10.56 23.46
C ILE A 265 1.92 -10.81 23.31
N GLU A 266 1.14 -10.23 24.23
CA GLU A 266 -0.26 -10.58 24.38
C GLU A 266 -1.15 -9.35 24.58
N TYR A 267 -2.23 -9.23 23.81
CA TYR A 267 -3.32 -8.32 24.13
C TYR A 267 -4.69 -8.84 23.70
N LYS A 268 -5.71 -8.27 24.34
CA LYS A 268 -7.12 -8.42 23.94
C LYS A 268 -7.85 -7.09 24.02
N PHE A 269 -8.95 -6.97 23.29
CA PHE A 269 -9.76 -5.76 23.33
C PHE A 269 -10.87 -5.81 24.40
N SER A 270 -11.19 -4.65 24.98
CA SER A 270 -12.39 -4.45 25.82
C SER A 270 -13.56 -3.92 24.98
N SER A 271 -14.37 -4.81 24.39
CA SER A 271 -15.67 -4.50 23.74
C SER A 271 -15.75 -3.20 22.93
N THR A 272 -14.70 -2.88 22.20
CA THR A 272 -14.54 -1.67 21.36
C THR A 272 -14.59 -2.04 19.88
N LYS A 273 -14.79 -1.07 18.99
CA LYS A 273 -14.67 -1.25 17.53
C LYS A 273 -13.58 -0.37 16.92
N ARG A 274 -12.84 0.37 17.76
CA ARG A 274 -11.66 1.16 17.40
C ARG A 274 -10.44 0.25 17.15
N ARG A 275 -10.55 -0.59 16.12
CA ARG A 275 -9.63 -1.70 15.79
C ARG A 275 -8.47 -1.31 14.86
N TYR A 276 -8.36 -0.03 14.51
CA TYR A 276 -7.36 0.46 13.58
C TYR A 276 -6.40 1.40 14.30
N THR A 277 -5.15 1.40 13.90
CA THR A 277 -4.11 2.30 14.42
C THR A 277 -3.10 2.63 13.32
N GLY A 278 -2.22 3.60 13.53
CA GLY A 278 -1.12 3.88 12.63
C GLY A 278 -0.12 2.70 12.60
N PRO A 279 0.45 2.33 11.45
CA PRO A 279 1.40 1.21 11.37
C PRO A 279 2.57 1.36 12.36
N GLU A 280 3.12 2.56 12.46
CA GLU A 280 4.22 2.84 13.39
C GLU A 280 3.78 2.74 14.87
N CYS A 281 2.56 3.19 15.17
CA CYS A 281 1.98 3.08 16.52
C CYS A 281 1.74 1.61 16.92
N LEU A 282 1.36 0.74 15.97
CA LEU A 282 1.27 -0.70 16.23
C LEU A 282 2.64 -1.31 16.53
N ALA A 283 3.69 -0.88 15.83
CA ALA A 283 5.06 -1.34 16.09
C ALA A 283 5.50 -0.99 17.52
N GLY A 284 5.29 0.27 17.93
CA GLY A 284 5.56 0.71 19.31
C GLY A 284 4.77 -0.09 20.35
N PHE A 285 3.48 -0.32 20.09
CA PHE A 285 2.65 -1.09 21.01
C PHE A 285 3.11 -2.55 21.14
N ILE A 286 3.52 -3.21 20.04
CA ILE A 286 4.09 -4.56 20.08
C ILE A 286 5.38 -4.59 20.90
N GLY A 287 6.26 -3.60 20.73
CA GLY A 287 7.48 -3.47 21.52
C GLY A 287 7.19 -3.34 23.03
N ALA A 288 6.24 -2.47 23.39
CA ALA A 288 5.84 -2.31 24.79
C ALA A 288 5.28 -3.61 25.40
N LEU A 289 4.47 -4.35 24.63
CA LEU A 289 3.95 -5.66 25.07
C LEU A 289 5.08 -6.68 25.31
N ALA A 290 6.10 -6.68 24.45
CA ALA A 290 7.26 -7.57 24.56
C ALA A 290 8.09 -7.29 25.82
N ASP A 291 8.24 -6.01 26.18
CA ASP A 291 8.96 -5.58 27.38
C ASP A 291 8.21 -5.98 28.67
N LEU A 292 6.87 -5.91 28.63
CA LEU A 292 6.00 -6.20 29.78
C LEU A 292 5.81 -7.70 30.05
N LYS A 293 5.84 -8.54 29.01
CA LYS A 293 5.59 -10.00 29.08
C LYS A 293 4.29 -10.35 29.81
N THR A 294 3.29 -9.49 29.70
CA THR A 294 2.01 -9.58 30.40
C THR A 294 0.88 -9.25 29.44
N GLN A 295 -0.21 -10.03 29.45
CA GLN A 295 -1.37 -9.73 28.61
C GLN A 295 -2.00 -8.39 28.98
N ILE A 296 -2.10 -7.47 28.01
CA ILE A 296 -2.75 -6.17 28.17
C ILE A 296 -4.18 -6.19 27.61
N THR A 297 -5.09 -5.47 28.28
CA THR A 297 -6.43 -5.21 27.75
C THR A 297 -6.44 -3.81 27.14
N THR A 298 -6.75 -3.67 25.86
CA THR A 298 -6.78 -2.38 25.15
C THR A 298 -8.21 -1.94 24.82
N THR A 299 -8.49 -0.63 24.90
CA THR A 299 -9.76 -0.07 24.40
C THR A 299 -9.66 0.39 22.93
N GLY A 300 -8.51 0.13 22.32
CA GLY A 300 -8.18 0.39 20.93
C GLY A 300 -7.68 1.80 20.65
N SER A 301 -7.84 2.20 19.40
CA SER A 301 -7.25 3.43 18.86
C SER A 301 -8.27 4.22 18.05
N CYS A 302 -8.41 3.96 16.76
CA CYS A 302 -9.37 4.61 15.87
C CYS A 302 -10.21 3.62 15.04
N PHE A 303 -11.20 4.13 14.32
CA PHE A 303 -11.95 3.40 13.30
C PHE A 303 -11.16 3.34 11.98
N SER A 304 -11.64 2.56 11.00
CA SER A 304 -10.97 2.38 9.70
C SER A 304 -10.81 3.67 8.89
N GLU A 305 -11.67 4.65 9.17
CA GLU A 305 -11.61 6.00 8.60
C GLU A 305 -10.81 6.96 9.49
N GLY A 306 -10.05 6.51 10.49
CA GLY A 306 -9.21 7.39 11.31
C GLY A 306 -9.95 8.31 12.30
N SER A 307 -11.29 8.28 12.37
CA SER A 307 -12.08 8.92 13.44
C SER A 307 -12.01 8.10 14.74
N CYS A 308 -12.32 8.71 15.90
CA CYS A 308 -12.10 8.06 17.20
C CYS A 308 -13.09 8.47 18.30
N PHE A 309 -14.38 8.44 18.00
CA PHE A 309 -15.44 8.77 18.97
C PHE A 309 -15.44 7.84 20.20
N PRO A 310 -15.73 8.33 21.43
CA PRO A 310 -16.12 9.70 21.81
C PRO A 310 -14.95 10.69 21.95
N SER A 311 -13.73 10.18 21.97
CA SER A 311 -12.49 10.97 22.05
C SER A 311 -12.29 11.83 20.79
N SER A 312 -11.30 12.71 20.83
CA SER A 312 -10.72 13.38 19.66
C SER A 312 -9.24 13.04 19.45
N GLU A 313 -8.60 12.39 20.42
CA GLU A 313 -7.14 12.35 20.52
C GLU A 313 -6.52 11.13 19.81
N HIS A 314 -7.29 10.09 19.49
CA HIS A 314 -6.76 8.94 18.73
C HIS A 314 -6.86 9.13 17.22
N VAL A 315 -7.20 10.34 16.75
CA VAL A 315 -7.46 10.58 15.34
C VAL A 315 -6.25 10.13 14.50
N ASN A 316 -6.51 9.50 13.36
CA ASN A 316 -5.48 8.94 12.47
C ASN A 316 -4.61 7.84 13.10
N GLY A 317 -5.09 7.17 14.16
CA GLY A 317 -4.40 6.03 14.75
C GLY A 317 -3.11 6.40 15.47
N LYS A 318 -3.02 7.63 16.01
CA LYS A 318 -1.80 8.14 16.66
C LYS A 318 -1.65 7.76 18.13
N SER A 319 -2.65 7.07 18.70
CA SER A 319 -2.69 6.71 20.12
C SER A 319 -3.37 5.36 20.33
N VAL A 320 -3.01 4.65 21.39
CA VAL A 320 -3.66 3.42 21.85
C VAL A 320 -3.98 3.53 23.34
N ASP A 321 -5.19 3.12 23.72
CA ASP A 321 -5.60 3.10 25.14
C ASP A 321 -5.43 1.69 25.73
N THR A 322 -4.98 1.61 26.98
CA THR A 322 -4.89 0.35 27.74
C THR A 322 -5.61 0.47 29.09
N ILE A 323 -6.26 -0.60 29.53
CA ILE A 323 -6.94 -0.66 30.83
C ILE A 323 -5.90 -0.88 31.94
N TYR A 324 -5.98 -0.09 33.02
CA TYR A 324 -5.13 -0.27 34.19
C TYR A 324 -5.29 -1.67 34.79
N LYS A 325 -4.18 -2.20 35.30
CA LYS A 325 -4.17 -3.41 36.10
C LYS A 325 -4.57 -3.16 37.55
N TRP A 326 -4.61 -1.89 37.95
CA TRP A 326 -4.86 -1.45 39.33
C TRP A 326 -3.82 -1.97 40.30
N VAL A 327 -2.58 -2.13 39.82
CA VAL A 327 -1.41 -2.53 40.61
C VAL A 327 -0.31 -1.54 40.31
N LYS A 328 -0.04 -0.62 41.24
CA LYS A 328 0.78 0.59 41.00
C LYS A 328 2.12 0.27 40.33
N LYS A 329 2.85 -0.73 40.85
CA LYS A 329 4.13 -1.18 40.27
C LYS A 329 3.98 -1.74 38.84
N THR A 330 2.87 -2.41 38.53
CA THR A 330 2.61 -2.94 37.19
C THR A 330 2.22 -1.84 36.23
N ASP A 331 1.35 -0.92 36.64
CA ASP A 331 0.90 0.18 35.79
C ASP A 331 2.05 1.18 35.49
N GLN A 332 2.96 1.43 36.45
CA GLN A 332 4.20 2.17 36.16
C GLN A 332 5.09 1.48 35.13
N LYS A 333 5.20 0.13 35.19
CA LYS A 333 5.95 -0.61 34.16
C LYS A 333 5.31 -0.45 32.78
N ILE A 334 3.98 -0.44 32.70
CA ILE A 334 3.26 -0.19 31.44
C ILE A 334 3.62 1.20 30.92
N ILE A 335 3.57 2.23 31.77
CA ILE A 335 3.95 3.60 31.40
C ILE A 335 5.38 3.64 30.84
N ASN A 336 6.34 3.08 31.57
CA ASN A 336 7.74 3.05 31.14
C ASN A 336 7.95 2.29 29.82
N ALA A 337 7.21 1.18 29.61
CA ALA A 337 7.29 0.43 28.37
C ALA A 337 6.70 1.23 27.19
N MET A 338 5.59 1.94 27.38
CA MET A 338 5.04 2.80 26.32
C MET A 338 5.99 3.96 26.00
N ASP A 339 6.59 4.59 27.01
CA ASP A 339 7.59 5.66 26.83
C ASP A 339 8.83 5.17 26.07
N LYS A 340 9.40 4.03 26.49
CA LYS A 340 10.53 3.36 25.83
C LYS A 340 10.28 3.12 24.34
N PHE A 341 9.04 2.80 23.97
CA PHE A 341 8.63 2.57 22.59
C PHE A 341 7.90 3.78 21.98
N HIS A 342 8.39 4.98 22.30
CA HIS A 342 8.15 6.24 21.58
C HIS A 342 6.71 6.80 21.64
N PHE A 343 5.91 6.41 22.63
CA PHE A 343 4.67 7.12 22.93
C PHE A 343 4.97 8.40 23.70
N ALA A 344 4.94 9.54 23.00
CA ALA A 344 5.39 10.82 23.56
C ALA A 344 4.40 11.43 24.57
N LYS A 345 3.11 11.13 24.45
CA LYS A 345 2.08 11.67 25.35
C LYS A 345 1.38 10.54 26.09
N ILE A 346 1.74 10.36 27.36
CA ILE A 346 1.14 9.34 28.22
C ILE A 346 0.27 10.03 29.27
N LEU A 347 -1.05 9.86 29.20
CA LEU A 347 -1.98 10.48 30.13
C LEU A 347 -2.57 9.47 31.11
N VAL A 348 -2.47 9.77 32.40
CA VAL A 348 -3.06 9.01 33.49
C VAL A 348 -4.31 9.68 34.05
N GLY A 349 -5.05 8.97 34.90
CA GLY A 349 -6.14 9.57 35.67
C GLY A 349 -5.65 10.55 36.75
N ASN A 350 -6.58 11.19 37.44
CA ASN A 350 -6.29 12.28 38.39
C ASN A 350 -6.64 11.96 39.86
N LYS A 351 -7.02 10.72 40.16
CA LYS A 351 -7.23 10.23 41.53
C LYS A 351 -5.90 9.97 42.24
N LYS A 352 -5.93 9.90 43.57
CA LYS A 352 -4.78 9.54 44.44
C LYS A 352 -4.03 8.28 44.00
N TYR A 353 -4.70 7.31 43.39
CA TYR A 353 -4.03 6.11 42.86
C TYR A 353 -2.90 6.44 41.85
N PHE A 354 -3.12 7.46 41.03
CA PHE A 354 -2.21 7.90 39.97
C PHE A 354 -1.16 8.90 40.45
N SER A 355 -1.20 9.31 41.73
CA SER A 355 -0.12 10.13 42.28
C SER A 355 1.18 9.35 42.17
N ASP A 356 2.29 10.04 41.95
CA ASP A 356 3.64 9.45 41.96
C ASP A 356 3.92 8.49 40.79
N PHE A 357 3.14 8.53 39.71
CA PHE A 357 3.58 7.94 38.45
C PHE A 357 4.56 8.87 37.72
N ASP A 358 5.66 8.30 37.24
CA ASP A 358 6.67 8.99 36.45
C ASP A 358 6.39 8.81 34.94
N ASN A 359 6.97 9.68 34.11
CA ASN A 359 6.87 9.64 32.64
C ASN A 359 5.42 9.68 32.11
N CYS A 360 4.54 10.41 32.79
CA CYS A 360 3.17 10.64 32.37
C CYS A 360 2.66 12.00 32.84
N GLU A 361 1.53 12.42 32.28
CA GLU A 361 0.84 13.67 32.61
C GLU A 361 -0.57 13.38 33.16
N ASP A 362 -1.11 14.32 33.94
CA ASP A 362 -2.51 14.27 34.38
C ASP A 362 -3.47 14.50 33.21
N GLY A 363 -4.15 13.44 32.77
CA GLY A 363 -5.18 13.46 31.74
C GLY A 363 -6.58 13.82 32.25
N GLY A 364 -6.73 14.05 33.55
CA GLY A 364 -8.01 14.34 34.19
C GLY A 364 -8.90 13.11 34.36
N SER A 365 -10.14 13.38 34.76
CA SER A 365 -11.07 12.33 35.21
C SER A 365 -11.51 11.34 34.12
N LEU A 366 -11.39 11.71 32.83
CA LEU A 366 -11.69 10.83 31.70
C LEU A 366 -10.73 9.64 31.61
N HIS A 367 -9.50 9.81 32.10
CA HIS A 367 -8.45 8.79 32.09
C HIS A 367 -8.38 7.99 33.40
N ASN A 368 -9.41 8.08 34.25
CA ASN A 368 -9.46 7.31 35.51
C ASN A 368 -9.71 5.81 35.32
N SER A 369 -10.07 5.35 34.11
CA SER A 369 -10.35 3.94 33.83
C SER A 369 -9.36 3.29 32.86
N HIS A 370 -8.51 4.09 32.21
CA HIS A 370 -7.56 3.65 31.20
C HIS A 370 -6.37 4.60 31.12
N LEU A 371 -5.22 4.08 30.72
CA LEU A 371 -4.04 4.82 30.31
C LEU A 371 -4.19 5.20 28.83
N HIS A 372 -3.97 6.47 28.52
CA HIS A 372 -3.84 6.92 27.13
C HIS A 372 -2.36 6.98 26.77
N SER A 373 -1.96 6.27 25.72
CA SER A 373 -0.61 6.37 25.17
C SER A 373 -0.71 6.88 23.74
N GLY A 374 -0.34 8.15 23.54
CA GLY A 374 -0.63 8.89 22.34
C GLY A 374 0.52 9.70 21.79
N ASP A 375 0.20 10.38 20.69
CA ASP A 375 1.13 11.19 19.91
C ASP A 375 2.44 10.44 19.63
N PHE A 376 2.31 9.18 19.18
CA PHE A 376 3.45 8.34 18.85
C PHE A 376 4.46 9.09 17.95
N ASP A 377 5.71 9.16 18.39
CA ASP A 377 6.75 9.92 17.69
C ASP A 377 7.31 9.12 16.51
N LYS A 378 6.76 9.39 15.33
CA LYS A 378 7.16 8.75 14.08
C LYS A 378 8.60 9.07 13.67
N ASN A 379 9.21 10.13 14.21
CA ASN A 379 10.59 10.48 13.86
C ASN A 379 11.61 9.49 14.42
N ASN A 380 11.23 8.72 15.45
CA ASN A 380 12.07 7.65 16.00
C ASN A 380 12.01 6.34 15.18
N VAL A 381 11.19 6.29 14.13
CA VAL A 381 11.14 5.15 13.21
C VAL A 381 12.09 5.39 12.04
N LYS A 382 13.18 4.62 12.00
CA LYS A 382 14.14 4.71 10.90
C LYS A 382 13.61 3.98 9.66
N VAL A 383 13.47 4.70 8.55
CA VAL A 383 13.03 4.12 7.27
C VAL A 383 14.23 3.62 6.47
N ILE A 384 14.17 2.38 6.00
CA ILE A 384 15.19 1.71 5.19
C ILE A 384 14.54 1.25 3.89
N LYS A 385 15.01 1.78 2.76
CA LYS A 385 14.61 1.33 1.42
C LYS A 385 15.55 0.22 0.96
N LYS A 386 15.00 -0.89 0.46
CA LYS A 386 15.73 -2.08 0.04
C LYS A 386 15.67 -2.29 -1.45
#